data_AF-A0A957EZJ0-F1
#
_entry.id   AF-A0A957EZJ0-F1
#
_cell.length_a   1.000
_cell.length_b   1.000
_cell.length_c   1.000
_cell.angle_alpha   90.00
_cell.angle_beta   90.00
_cell.angle_gamma   90.00
#
_symmetry.space_group_name_H-M   'P 1'
#
loop_
_entity.id
_entity.type
_entity.pdbx_description
1 polymer ?
#
loop_
_entity_poly.entity_id
_entity_poly.type
_entity_poly.pdbx_seq_one_letter_code
_entity_poly.pdbx_strand_id
1 'polypeptide(L)'
;MTPPIAQQKPHLLTLHGHTRLDNYFWLRERTSPEVLAYIKAENEYTDAIMAHAKPLQDKLYQEMVGRIQETDSSAPYRHGDYFYYNRTEAGKEYPIYCRKLGSLEAAEEVLLDLNALAEGHDYLVLGVLKISPNQRLLAYSLDTAGNEKYTLFVKHLGIGDLLPDQIENVGYSVEWTDNETLFY
;
A
#
# COMPACT_ATOMS: atom_id res chain seq x y z
N MET A 1 -3.36 27.53 -22.11
CA MET A 1 -4.16 26.30 -22.25
C MET A 1 -5.46 26.49 -21.48
N THR A 2 -6.59 26.03 -22.00
CA THR A 2 -7.90 26.11 -21.33
C THR A 2 -8.20 24.78 -20.64
N PRO A 3 -8.95 24.77 -19.52
CA PRO A 3 -9.36 23.52 -18.88
C PRO A 3 -10.24 22.70 -19.82
N PRO A 4 -10.14 21.36 -19.82
CA PRO A 4 -11.05 20.52 -20.57
C PRO A 4 -12.47 20.68 -20.03
N ILE A 5 -13.46 20.59 -20.91
CA ILE A 5 -14.88 20.71 -20.55
C ILE A 5 -15.49 19.32 -20.59
N ALA A 6 -15.92 18.80 -19.42
CA ALA A 6 -16.65 17.54 -19.35
C ALA A 6 -17.97 17.63 -20.11
N GLN A 7 -18.25 16.65 -20.97
CA GLN A 7 -19.54 16.56 -21.64
C GLN A 7 -20.66 16.30 -20.63
N GLN A 8 -21.76 17.02 -20.79
CA GLN A 8 -22.98 16.76 -20.02
C GLN A 8 -23.81 15.67 -20.73
N LYS A 9 -24.00 14.54 -20.04
CA LYS A 9 -24.84 13.42 -20.45
C LYS A 9 -25.91 13.20 -19.39
N PRO A 10 -27.13 13.75 -19.59
CA PRO A 10 -28.22 13.63 -18.63
C PRO A 10 -28.48 12.18 -18.20
N HIS A 11 -28.32 11.89 -16.91
CA HIS A 11 -28.69 10.61 -16.31
C HIS A 11 -29.58 10.85 -15.09
N LEU A 12 -30.77 10.25 -15.06
CA LEU A 12 -31.70 10.39 -13.94
C LEU A 12 -31.47 9.29 -12.90
N LEU A 13 -31.23 9.70 -11.66
CA LEU A 13 -31.07 8.82 -10.50
C LEU A 13 -32.31 8.93 -9.61
N THR A 14 -33.05 7.84 -9.46
CA THR A 14 -34.22 7.77 -8.56
C THR A 14 -33.92 6.88 -7.37
N LEU A 15 -33.97 7.46 -6.16
CA LEU A 15 -33.79 6.73 -4.90
C LEU A 15 -34.72 7.29 -3.83
N HIS A 16 -35.36 6.42 -3.05
CA HIS A 16 -36.33 6.79 -2.01
C HIS A 16 -37.45 7.75 -2.48
N GLY A 17 -37.93 7.59 -3.72
CA GLY A 17 -38.98 8.44 -4.30
C GLY A 17 -38.53 9.82 -4.77
N HIS A 18 -37.23 10.13 -4.70
CA HIS A 18 -36.66 11.38 -5.20
C HIS A 18 -35.84 11.13 -6.46
N THR A 19 -36.04 11.97 -7.49
CA THR A 19 -35.28 11.93 -8.74
C THR A 19 -34.30 13.10 -8.80
N ARG A 20 -33.04 12.81 -9.15
CA ARG A 20 -31.98 13.80 -9.37
C ARG A 20 -31.40 13.61 -10.76
N LEU A 21 -31.05 14.72 -11.41
CA LEU A 21 -30.30 14.71 -12.66
C LEU A 21 -28.80 14.77 -12.37
N ASP A 22 -28.06 13.79 -12.86
CA ASP A 22 -26.60 13.77 -12.87
C ASP A 22 -26.10 13.82 -14.32
N ASN A 23 -25.57 14.98 -14.72
CA ASN A 23 -25.04 15.17 -16.07
C ASN A 23 -23.67 14.50 -16.28
N TYR A 24 -23.03 14.01 -15.23
CA TYR A 24 -21.66 13.50 -15.28
C TYR A 24 -21.56 12.05 -14.79
N PHE A 25 -22.69 11.36 -14.66
CA PHE A 25 -22.76 9.96 -14.23
C PHE A 25 -21.85 9.03 -15.06
N TRP A 26 -21.65 9.35 -16.34
CA TRP A 26 -20.78 8.61 -17.25
C TRP A 26 -19.30 8.58 -16.81
N LEU A 27 -18.83 9.56 -16.03
CA LEU A 27 -17.46 9.58 -15.49
C LEU A 27 -17.17 8.42 -14.52
N ARG A 28 -18.21 7.74 -14.03
CA ARG A 28 -18.09 6.54 -13.19
C ARG A 28 -17.47 5.36 -13.93
N GLU A 29 -17.62 5.28 -15.26
CA GLU A 29 -17.17 4.14 -16.07
C GLU A 29 -15.66 4.24 -16.34
N ARG A 30 -14.87 3.90 -15.31
CA ARG A 30 -13.40 4.09 -15.23
C ARG A 30 -12.60 3.56 -16.42
N THR A 31 -13.04 2.47 -17.03
CA THR A 31 -12.34 1.81 -18.15
C THR A 31 -12.84 2.25 -19.52
N SER A 32 -13.87 3.10 -19.58
CA SER A 32 -14.40 3.57 -20.86
C SER A 32 -13.37 4.47 -21.57
N PRO A 33 -13.22 4.35 -22.90
CA PRO A 33 -12.29 5.18 -23.66
C PRO A 33 -12.55 6.68 -23.48
N GLU A 34 -13.80 7.08 -23.28
CA GLU A 34 -14.19 8.46 -23.09
C GLU A 34 -13.70 9.02 -21.74
N VAL A 35 -13.85 8.25 -20.66
CA VAL A 35 -13.37 8.66 -19.32
C VAL A 35 -11.85 8.74 -19.31
N LEU A 36 -11.17 7.75 -19.90
CA LEU A 36 -9.71 7.75 -20.02
C LEU A 36 -9.20 8.95 -20.83
N ALA A 37 -9.88 9.29 -21.93
CA ALA A 37 -9.54 10.48 -22.72
C ALA A 37 -9.74 11.77 -21.92
N TYR A 38 -10.81 11.87 -21.12
CA TYR A 38 -11.06 13.03 -20.28
C TYR A 38 -10.01 13.19 -19.16
N ILE A 39 -9.67 12.09 -18.47
CA ILE A 39 -8.61 12.07 -17.44
C ILE A 39 -7.26 12.50 -18.04
N LYS A 40 -6.93 12.01 -19.25
CA LYS A 40 -5.70 12.41 -19.94
C LYS A 40 -5.67 13.91 -20.22
N ALA A 41 -6.79 14.49 -20.68
CA ALA A 41 -6.89 15.92 -20.95
C ALA A 41 -6.76 16.77 -19.67
N GLU A 42 -7.31 16.31 -18.54
CA GLU A 42 -7.14 16.96 -17.22
C GLU A 42 -5.68 16.91 -16.74
N ASN A 43 -4.99 15.77 -16.92
CA ASN A 43 -3.57 15.64 -16.60
C ASN A 43 -2.72 16.58 -17.46
N GLU A 44 -2.94 16.62 -18.77
CA GLU A 44 -2.22 17.51 -19.69
C GLU A 44 -2.45 19.00 -19.35
N TYR A 45 -3.69 19.37 -18.98
CA TYR A 45 -3.99 20.72 -18.52
C TYR A 45 -3.26 21.06 -17.21
N THR A 46 -3.27 20.13 -16.25
CA THR A 46 -2.56 20.29 -14.98
C THR A 46 -1.07 20.48 -15.21
N ASP A 47 -0.44 19.65 -16.02
CA ASP A 47 0.98 19.75 -16.37
C ASP A 47 1.32 21.11 -16.99
N ALA A 48 0.50 21.58 -17.94
CA ALA A 48 0.72 22.86 -18.61
C ALA A 48 0.57 24.07 -17.68
N ILE A 49 -0.43 24.06 -16.80
CA ILE A 49 -0.64 25.15 -15.83
C ILE A 49 0.44 25.12 -14.74
N MET A 50 0.85 23.93 -14.29
CA MET A 50 1.85 23.75 -13.24
C MET A 50 3.30 23.86 -13.72
N ALA A 51 3.54 23.93 -15.04
CA ALA A 51 4.88 23.98 -15.62
C ALA A 51 5.78 25.08 -15.01
N HIS A 52 5.23 26.26 -14.74
CA HIS A 52 5.98 27.37 -14.13
C HIS A 52 6.47 27.09 -12.70
N ALA A 53 5.79 26.18 -11.98
CA ALA A 53 6.13 25.78 -10.63
C ALA A 53 7.15 24.64 -10.57
N LYS A 54 7.57 24.07 -11.71
CA LYS A 54 8.51 22.94 -11.76
C LYS A 54 9.82 23.20 -10.99
N PRO A 55 10.46 24.38 -11.08
CA PRO A 55 11.65 24.66 -10.27
C PRO A 55 11.40 24.63 -8.75
N LEU A 56 10.22 25.07 -8.31
CA LEU A 56 9.84 25.01 -6.90
C LEU A 56 9.54 23.57 -6.47
N GLN A 57 8.83 22.79 -7.30
CA GLN A 57 8.57 21.38 -7.03
C GLN A 57 9.87 20.60 -6.89
N ASP A 58 10.82 20.80 -7.80
CA ASP A 58 12.12 20.12 -7.77
C ASP A 58 12.93 20.54 -6.52
N LYS A 59 12.91 21.84 -6.15
CA LYS A 59 13.52 22.31 -4.90
C LYS A 59 12.91 21.63 -3.69
N LEU A 60 11.58 21.59 -3.60
CA LEU A 60 10.87 20.96 -2.47
C LEU A 60 11.15 19.45 -2.42
N TYR A 61 11.17 18.78 -3.56
CA TYR A 61 11.52 17.36 -3.65
C TYR A 61 12.93 17.11 -3.08
N GLN A 62 13.93 17.86 -3.52
CA GLN A 62 15.31 17.73 -3.03
C GLN A 62 15.42 18.06 -1.54
N GLU A 63 14.68 19.06 -1.06
CA GLU A 63 14.62 19.38 0.38
C GLU A 63 13.97 18.26 1.21
N MET A 64 12.92 17.62 0.70
CA MET A 64 12.25 16.50 1.38
C MET A 64 13.17 15.28 1.42
N VAL A 65 13.71 14.88 0.27
CA VAL A 65 14.67 13.75 0.17
C VAL A 65 15.90 13.99 1.03
N GLY A 66 16.48 15.20 0.99
CA GLY A 66 17.64 15.56 1.81
C GLY A 66 17.40 15.58 3.33
N ARG A 67 16.14 15.52 3.77
CA ARG A 67 15.75 15.41 5.19
C ARG A 67 15.35 13.99 5.60
N ILE A 68 15.24 13.06 4.64
CA ILE A 68 14.95 11.66 4.90
C ILE A 68 16.29 10.93 5.10
N GLN A 69 16.40 10.27 6.24
CA GLN A 69 17.50 9.34 6.47
C GLN A 69 17.17 8.02 5.76
N GLU A 70 17.79 7.77 4.60
CA GLU A 70 17.42 6.61 3.78
C GLU A 70 17.72 5.27 4.47
N THR A 71 18.86 5.19 5.18
CA THR A 71 19.20 4.04 6.03
C THR A 71 18.85 4.37 7.47
N ASP A 72 17.72 3.83 7.94
CA ASP A 72 17.23 4.05 9.29
C ASP A 72 16.62 2.76 9.87
N SER A 73 16.42 2.74 11.18
CA SER A 73 15.75 1.65 11.88
C SER A 73 14.78 2.19 12.92
N SER A 74 13.58 1.63 12.99
CA SER A 74 12.63 1.94 14.05
C SER A 74 13.18 1.54 15.42
N ALA A 75 12.77 2.24 16.48
CA ALA A 75 13.05 1.81 17.84
C ALA A 75 12.52 0.39 18.09
N PRO A 76 13.37 -0.59 18.48
CA PRO A 76 12.93 -1.96 18.70
C PRO A 76 11.96 -2.06 19.88
N TYR A 77 10.95 -2.91 19.74
CA TYR A 77 10.03 -3.23 20.84
C TYR A 77 10.08 -4.72 21.15
N ARG A 78 9.97 -5.06 22.44
CA ARG A 78 9.92 -6.46 22.86
C ARG A 78 8.49 -6.99 22.79
N HIS A 79 8.33 -8.13 22.15
CA HIS A 79 7.09 -8.90 22.18
C HIS A 79 7.45 -10.38 22.30
N GLY A 80 6.95 -11.03 23.36
CA GLY A 80 7.36 -12.39 23.72
C GLY A 80 8.88 -12.50 23.92
N ASP A 81 9.49 -13.39 23.13
CA ASP A 81 10.91 -13.71 23.22
C ASP A 81 11.77 -12.87 22.28
N TYR A 82 11.15 -12.09 21.40
CA TYR A 82 11.85 -11.34 20.36
C TYR A 82 11.75 -9.83 20.54
N PHE A 83 12.73 -9.14 19.98
CA PHE A 83 12.70 -7.70 19.70
C PHE A 83 12.39 -7.50 18.23
N TYR A 84 11.31 -6.79 17.93
CA TYR A 84 10.85 -6.50 16.58
C TYR A 84 11.16 -5.07 16.20
N TYR A 85 11.48 -4.86 14.93
CA TYR A 85 11.73 -3.55 14.34
C TYR A 85 11.57 -3.64 12.82
N ASN A 86 11.53 -2.49 12.16
CA ASN A 86 11.77 -2.40 10.73
C ASN A 86 12.97 -1.49 10.46
N ARG A 87 13.56 -1.66 9.28
CA ARG A 87 14.65 -0.82 8.79
C ARG A 87 14.48 -0.50 7.32
N THR A 88 15.00 0.62 6.90
CA THR A 88 15.13 1.02 5.50
C THR A 88 16.59 0.98 5.09
N GLU A 89 16.85 0.81 3.81
CA GLU A 89 18.19 0.83 3.23
C GLU A 89 18.26 1.92 2.16
N ALA A 90 19.42 2.57 2.03
CA ALA A 90 19.65 3.55 0.96
C ALA A 90 19.32 2.98 -0.43
N GLY A 91 18.53 3.75 -1.19
CA GLY A 91 18.07 3.36 -2.53
C GLY A 91 16.97 2.29 -2.57
N LYS A 92 16.40 1.89 -1.42
CA LYS A 92 15.24 0.99 -1.34
C LYS A 92 13.98 1.79 -1.02
N GLU A 93 12.86 1.41 -1.63
CA GLU A 93 11.59 2.14 -1.51
C GLU A 93 10.74 1.66 -0.32
N TYR A 94 10.98 0.43 0.16
CA TYR A 94 10.15 -0.20 1.18
C TYR A 94 10.95 -0.65 2.41
N PRO A 95 10.32 -0.69 3.60
CA PRO A 95 10.94 -1.21 4.80
C PRO A 95 11.12 -2.74 4.77
N ILE A 96 12.13 -3.19 5.49
CA ILE A 96 12.41 -4.60 5.80
C ILE A 96 12.02 -4.83 7.26
N TYR A 97 11.13 -5.79 7.51
CA TYR A 97 10.67 -6.15 8.84
C TYR A 97 11.56 -7.25 9.42
N CYS A 98 12.04 -7.03 10.64
CA CYS A 98 13.06 -7.85 11.27
C CYS A 98 12.69 -8.19 12.71
N ARG A 99 13.36 -9.22 13.26
CA ARG A 99 13.37 -9.50 14.70
C ARG A 99 14.72 -10.03 15.18
N LYS A 100 14.95 -9.99 16.49
CA LYS A 100 16.13 -10.54 17.18
C LYS A 100 15.70 -11.30 18.43
N LEU A 101 16.24 -12.50 18.66
CA LEU A 101 15.85 -13.36 19.79
C LEU A 101 16.53 -12.94 21.10
N GLY A 102 15.73 -12.64 22.12
CA GLY A 102 16.15 -12.46 23.52
C GLY A 102 16.96 -11.20 23.84
N SER A 103 17.71 -10.66 22.87
CA SER A 103 18.58 -9.49 23.03
C SER A 103 18.73 -8.71 21.73
N LEU A 104 18.99 -7.40 21.82
CA LEU A 104 19.33 -6.55 20.68
C LEU A 104 20.69 -6.90 20.05
N GLU A 105 21.56 -7.58 20.79
CA GLU A 105 22.85 -8.09 20.30
C GLU A 105 22.73 -9.43 19.56
N ALA A 106 21.56 -10.06 19.58
CA ALA A 106 21.35 -11.31 18.84
C ALA A 106 21.36 -11.08 17.32
N ALA A 107 21.55 -12.17 16.58
CA ALA A 107 21.49 -12.16 15.12
C ALA A 107 20.11 -11.69 14.64
N GLU A 108 20.09 -10.87 13.59
CA GLU A 108 18.86 -10.43 12.93
C GLU A 108 18.22 -11.59 12.16
N GLU A 109 16.91 -11.74 12.30
CA GLU A 109 16.06 -12.57 11.46
C GLU A 109 15.16 -11.65 10.62
N VAL A 110 15.26 -11.74 9.28
CA VAL A 110 14.36 -11.00 8.37
C VAL A 110 13.03 -11.75 8.26
N LEU A 111 11.95 -11.05 8.63
CA LEU A 111 10.58 -11.58 8.57
C LEU A 111 10.00 -11.39 7.17
N LEU A 112 10.08 -10.15 6.67
CA LEU A 112 9.46 -9.73 5.42
C LEU A 112 10.29 -8.60 4.79
N ASP A 113 10.79 -8.83 3.57
CA ASP A 113 11.40 -7.80 2.75
C ASP A 113 10.38 -7.35 1.70
N LEU A 114 9.83 -6.16 1.87
CA LEU A 114 8.84 -5.61 0.94
C LEU A 114 9.46 -5.21 -0.41
N ASN A 115 10.76 -4.95 -0.48
CA ASN A 115 11.42 -4.62 -1.76
C ASN A 115 11.47 -5.83 -2.67
N ALA A 116 11.80 -7.00 -2.11
CA ALA A 116 11.77 -8.27 -2.85
C ALA A 116 10.36 -8.62 -3.32
N LEU A 117 9.34 -8.33 -2.50
CA LEU A 117 7.94 -8.57 -2.84
C LEU A 117 7.38 -7.57 -3.85
N ALA A 118 7.94 -6.37 -3.93
CA ALA A 118 7.54 -5.34 -4.89
C ALA A 118 8.13 -5.57 -6.29
N GLU A 119 9.09 -6.48 -6.45
CA GLU A 119 9.67 -6.80 -7.75
C GLU A 119 8.59 -7.26 -8.73
N GLY A 120 8.48 -6.57 -9.88
CA GLY A 120 7.47 -6.88 -10.90
C GLY A 120 6.10 -6.23 -10.67
N HIS A 121 5.95 -5.38 -9.64
CA HIS A 121 4.74 -4.62 -9.36
C HIS A 121 5.00 -3.12 -9.45
N ASP A 122 4.13 -2.39 -10.16
CA ASP A 122 4.17 -0.90 -10.22
C ASP A 122 3.72 -0.25 -8.90
N TYR A 123 3.05 -1.02 -8.04
CA TYR A 123 2.52 -0.59 -6.76
C TYR A 123 2.50 -1.76 -5.78
N LEU A 124 2.87 -1.51 -4.54
CA LEU A 124 2.70 -2.47 -3.45
C LEU A 124 2.43 -1.73 -2.13
N VAL A 125 1.43 -2.20 -1.39
CA VAL A 125 1.19 -1.80 0.00
C VAL A 125 1.01 -3.03 0.87
N LEU A 126 1.72 -3.02 2.00
CA LEU A 126 1.49 -3.94 3.10
C LEU A 126 0.26 -3.48 3.90
N GLY A 127 -0.76 -4.33 3.99
CA GLY A 127 -1.96 -4.09 4.80
C GLY A 127 -1.73 -4.45 6.26
N VAL A 128 -1.66 -5.75 6.56
CA VAL A 128 -1.41 -6.26 7.93
C VAL A 128 -0.05 -6.95 8.03
N LEU A 129 0.50 -6.95 9.24
CA LEU A 129 1.66 -7.75 9.63
C LEU A 129 1.45 -8.23 11.08
N LYS A 130 1.22 -9.54 11.25
CA LYS A 130 0.77 -10.13 12.52
C LYS A 130 1.51 -11.43 12.79
N ILE A 131 2.19 -11.49 13.94
CA ILE A 131 2.91 -12.67 14.40
C ILE A 131 1.97 -13.53 15.25
N SER A 132 2.00 -14.85 15.06
CA SER A 132 1.23 -15.78 15.90
C SER A 132 1.71 -15.78 17.36
N PRO A 133 0.88 -16.16 18.33
CA PRO A 133 1.25 -16.15 19.76
C PRO A 133 2.51 -16.94 20.10
N ASN A 134 2.75 -18.08 19.43
CA ASN A 134 3.97 -18.88 19.57
C ASN A 134 5.16 -18.34 18.77
N GLN A 135 5.00 -17.23 18.06
CA GLN A 135 6.03 -16.54 17.27
C GLN A 135 6.62 -17.39 16.13
N ARG A 136 5.84 -18.36 15.61
CA ARG A 136 6.27 -19.26 14.51
C ARG A 136 5.64 -18.96 13.16
N LEU A 137 4.49 -18.28 13.13
CA LEU A 137 3.81 -17.89 11.90
C LEU A 137 3.75 -16.36 11.79
N LEU A 138 3.81 -15.88 10.55
CA LEU A 138 3.59 -14.50 10.19
C LEU A 138 2.41 -14.45 9.20
N ALA A 139 1.32 -13.81 9.61
CA ALA A 139 0.25 -13.39 8.71
C ALA A 139 0.56 -12.00 8.17
N TYR A 140 0.54 -11.84 6.85
CA TYR A 140 0.70 -10.53 6.21
C TYR A 140 -0.19 -10.40 4.99
N SER A 141 -0.62 -9.18 4.66
CA SER A 141 -1.48 -8.95 3.49
C SER A 141 -0.92 -7.90 2.55
N LEU A 142 -1.13 -8.07 1.25
CA LEU A 142 -0.62 -7.18 0.22
C LEU A 142 -1.74 -6.68 -0.70
N ASP A 143 -1.67 -5.41 -1.08
CA ASP A 143 -2.43 -4.81 -2.18
C ASP A 143 -1.44 -4.33 -3.24
N THR A 144 -1.56 -4.87 -4.45
CA THR A 144 -0.71 -4.52 -5.61
C THR A 144 -1.45 -3.68 -6.66
N ALA A 145 -2.72 -3.33 -6.40
CA ALA A 145 -3.58 -2.59 -7.31
C ALA A 145 -4.05 -1.23 -6.75
N GLY A 146 -3.82 -0.96 -5.46
CA GLY A 146 -4.20 0.28 -4.79
C GLY A 146 -5.72 0.44 -4.62
N ASN A 147 -6.44 -0.67 -4.51
CA ASN A 147 -7.90 -0.71 -4.41
C ASN A 147 -8.39 -1.07 -3.00
N GLU A 148 -7.46 -1.15 -2.04
CA GLU A 148 -7.72 -1.46 -0.62
C GLU A 148 -8.27 -2.87 -0.39
N LYS A 149 -8.11 -3.76 -1.38
CA LYS A 149 -8.41 -5.19 -1.26
C LYS A 149 -7.11 -5.95 -1.20
N TYR A 150 -6.90 -6.63 -0.09
CA TYR A 150 -5.64 -7.29 0.16
C TYR A 150 -5.76 -8.80 -0.10
N THR A 151 -4.65 -9.42 -0.47
CA THR A 151 -4.47 -10.87 -0.38
C THR A 151 -3.67 -11.17 0.88
N LEU A 152 -4.23 -11.98 1.78
CA LEU A 152 -3.62 -12.44 3.01
C LEU A 152 -2.84 -13.74 2.77
N PHE A 153 -1.61 -13.75 3.27
CA PHE A 153 -0.66 -14.85 3.24
C PHE A 153 -0.25 -15.23 4.65
N VAL A 154 0.13 -16.50 4.85
CA VAL A 154 0.75 -16.96 6.10
C VAL A 154 2.12 -17.57 5.78
N LYS A 155 3.16 -17.09 6.46
CA LYS A 155 4.55 -17.56 6.33
C LYS A 155 4.97 -18.31 7.59
N HIS A 156 5.56 -19.50 7.44
CA HIS A 156 6.17 -20.21 8.55
C HIS A 156 7.61 -19.74 8.78
N LEU A 157 7.85 -19.04 9.88
CA LEU A 157 9.11 -18.34 10.16
C LEU A 157 10.30 -19.27 10.43
N GLY A 158 10.05 -20.49 10.91
CA GLY A 158 11.13 -21.45 11.19
C GLY A 158 11.75 -22.11 9.96
N ILE A 159 11.04 -22.12 8.82
CA ILE A 159 11.54 -22.71 7.56
C ILE A 159 11.65 -21.67 6.44
N GLY A 160 10.91 -20.57 6.54
CA GLY A 160 10.94 -19.47 5.57
C GLY A 160 9.86 -19.54 4.50
N ASP A 161 9.10 -20.63 4.43
CA ASP A 161 8.13 -20.89 3.36
C ASP A 161 6.75 -20.29 3.65
N LEU A 162 6.03 -19.96 2.58
CA LEU A 162 4.60 -19.66 2.62
C LEU A 162 3.80 -20.94 2.80
N LEU A 163 2.77 -20.86 3.63
CA LEU A 163 1.71 -21.85 3.68
C LEU A 163 0.86 -21.78 2.39
N PRO A 164 0.19 -22.88 1.99
CA PRO A 164 -0.54 -22.92 0.74
C PRO A 164 -1.78 -22.01 0.71
N ASP A 165 -2.34 -21.69 1.87
CA ASP A 165 -3.54 -20.87 1.98
C ASP A 165 -3.27 -19.41 1.59
N GLN A 166 -4.12 -18.89 0.71
CA GLN A 166 -4.18 -17.47 0.34
C GLN A 166 -5.63 -17.03 0.39
N ILE A 167 -5.89 -15.90 1.04
CA ILE A 167 -7.25 -15.39 1.22
C ILE A 167 -7.33 -14.03 0.54
N GLU A 168 -8.07 -13.96 -0.55
CA GLU A 168 -8.25 -12.73 -1.34
C GLU A 168 -9.37 -11.86 -0.79
N ASN A 169 -9.35 -10.57 -1.18
CA ASN A 169 -10.39 -9.59 -0.85
C ASN A 169 -10.61 -9.38 0.66
N VAL A 170 -9.54 -9.45 1.45
CA VAL A 170 -9.60 -9.13 2.89
C VAL A 170 -9.45 -7.62 3.12
N GLY A 171 -9.95 -7.17 4.28
CA GLY A 171 -9.82 -5.78 4.73
C GLY A 171 -8.52 -5.51 5.51
N TYR A 172 -8.57 -4.45 6.31
CA TYR A 172 -7.41 -3.92 7.05
C TYR A 172 -7.10 -4.59 8.40
N SER A 173 -7.86 -5.60 8.80
CA SER A 173 -7.75 -6.18 10.13
C SER A 173 -7.63 -7.68 10.03
N VAL A 174 -6.58 -8.21 10.67
CA VAL A 174 -6.35 -9.63 10.85
C VAL A 174 -5.86 -9.83 12.26
N GLU A 175 -6.39 -10.82 12.97
CA GLU A 175 -5.95 -11.12 14.34
C GLU A 175 -5.86 -12.62 14.58
N TRP A 176 -4.77 -13.03 15.23
CA TRP A 176 -4.59 -14.40 15.70
C TRP A 176 -5.39 -14.62 16.98
N THR A 177 -6.14 -15.70 17.02
CA THR A 177 -6.80 -16.15 18.26
C THR A 177 -5.91 -17.11 19.04
N ASP A 178 -5.21 -17.97 18.31
CA ASP A 178 -4.27 -18.96 18.78
C ASP A 178 -3.17 -19.14 17.72
N ASN A 179 -2.53 -20.31 17.66
CA ASN A 179 -1.43 -20.58 16.73
C ASN A 179 -1.87 -21.15 15.38
N GLU A 180 -3.17 -21.27 15.14
CA GLU A 180 -3.76 -21.99 14.00
C GLU A 180 -4.89 -21.18 13.34
N THR A 181 -5.58 -20.33 14.09
CA THR A 181 -6.82 -19.65 13.67
C THR A 181 -6.68 -18.13 13.61
N LEU A 182 -7.11 -17.56 12.49
CA LEU A 182 -7.16 -16.13 12.19
C LEU A 182 -8.60 -15.63 12.01
N PHE A 183 -8.88 -14.40 12.45
CA PHE A 183 -10.01 -13.59 11.98
C PHE A 183 -9.51 -12.55 10.97
N TYR A 184 -10.32 -12.25 9.94
CA TYR A 184 -9.98 -11.32 8.84
C TYR A 184 -11.23 -10.68 8.21
#